data_AF-A0A7C1DKK4-F1
#
_entry.id   AF-A0A7C1DKK4-F1
#
_cell.length_a   1.000
_cell.length_b   1.000
_cell.length_c   1.000
_cell.angle_alpha   90.00
_cell.angle_beta   90.00
_cell.angle_gamma   90.00
#
_symmetry.space_group_name_H-M   'P 1'
#
loop_
_entity.id
_entity.type
_entity.pdbx_description
1 polymer ?
#
loop_
_entity_poly.entity_id
_entity_poly.type
_entity_poly.pdbx_seq_one_letter_code
_entity_poly.pdbx_strand_id
1 'polypeptide(L)' 'GDRVDETVGAGVLAIQMEATLEELASTPFPHPTLSESIAEAARDALGRAIYLP' A
#
# COMPACT_ATOMS: atom_id res chain seq x y z
N GLY A 1 -5.69 -13.61 0.62
CA GLY A 1 -5.30 -12.98 1.89
C GLY A 1 -6.52 -12.86 2.78
N ASP A 2 -6.31 -12.57 4.06
CA ASP A 2 -7.40 -12.19 4.96
C ASP A 2 -7.82 -10.73 4.72
N ARG A 3 -9.08 -10.35 5.00
CA ARG A 3 -9.66 -8.98 4.84
C ARG A 3 -9.27 -8.26 3.53
N VAL A 4 -9.28 -8.97 2.41
CA VAL A 4 -8.87 -8.46 1.09
C VAL A 4 -9.84 -7.40 0.57
N ASP A 5 -11.12 -7.52 0.90
CA ASP A 5 -12.17 -6.56 0.56
C ASP A 5 -11.85 -5.14 1.03
N GLU A 6 -11.31 -4.99 2.25
CA GLU A 6 -10.90 -3.69 2.79
C GLU A 6 -9.65 -3.13 2.08
N THR A 7 -8.67 -3.99 1.81
CA THR A 7 -7.41 -3.60 1.17
C THR A 7 -7.63 -3.22 -0.30
N VAL A 8 -8.48 -3.97 -1.01
CA VAL A 8 -8.89 -3.65 -2.38
C VAL A 8 -9.73 -2.37 -2.42
N GLY A 9 -10.62 -2.16 -1.45
CA GLY A 9 -11.36 -0.90 -1.32
C GLY A 9 -10.45 0.32 -1.21
N ALA A 10 -9.39 0.24 -0.40
CA ALA A 10 -8.37 1.29 -0.32
C ALA A 10 -7.62 1.50 -1.64
N GLY A 11 -7.29 0.41 -2.36
CA GLY A 11 -6.67 0.49 -3.69
C GLY A 11 -7.56 1.15 -4.75
N VAL A 12 -8.86 0.85 -4.75
CA VAL A 12 -9.83 1.50 -5.67
C VAL A 12 -9.93 2.99 -5.38
N LEU A 13 -9.94 3.40 -4.10
CA LEU A 13 -9.94 4.81 -3.74
C LEU A 13 -8.66 5.52 -4.18
N ALA A 14 -7.50 4.88 -4.01
CA ALA A 14 -6.22 5.41 -4.47
C ALA A 14 -6.22 5.66 -6.00
N ILE A 15 -6.78 4.73 -6.78
CA ILE A 15 -6.96 4.90 -8.23
C ILE A 15 -7.87 6.08 -8.54
N GLN A 16 -9.02 6.20 -7.87
CA GLN A 16 -9.95 7.31 -8.09
C GLN A 16 -9.35 8.68 -7.73
N MET A 17 -8.43 8.72 -6.78
CA MET A 17 -7.70 9.93 -6.40
C MET A 17 -6.49 10.22 -7.31
N GLU A 18 -6.21 9.35 -8.29
CA GLU A 18 -4.99 9.41 -9.10
C GLU A 18 -3.72 9.44 -8.24
N ALA A 19 -3.76 8.74 -7.10
CA ALA A 19 -2.64 8.69 -6.17
C ALA A 19 -1.42 8.04 -6.83
N THR A 20 -0.26 8.66 -6.64
CA THR A 20 1.02 8.19 -7.14
C THR A 20 1.62 7.11 -6.24
N LEU A 21 2.57 6.35 -6.77
CA LEU A 21 3.30 5.34 -5.98
C LEU A 21 4.07 6.00 -4.83
N GLU A 22 4.61 7.20 -5.04
CA GLU A 22 5.33 7.99 -4.04
C GLU A 22 4.43 8.38 -2.86
N GLU A 23 3.20 8.82 -3.14
CA GLU A 23 2.19 9.16 -2.13
C GLU A 23 1.77 7.91 -1.33
N LEU A 24 1.50 6.80 -2.01
CA LEU A 24 1.12 5.54 -1.35
C LEU A 24 2.23 5.01 -0.45
N ALA A 25 3.47 5.03 -0.92
CA ALA A 25 4.60 4.53 -0.15
C ALA A 25 5.10 5.49 0.94
N SER A 26 4.69 6.77 0.93
CA SER A 26 4.93 7.74 2.00
C SER A 26 3.76 7.85 3.00
N THR A 27 2.61 7.24 2.70
CA THR A 27 1.45 7.21 3.59
C THR A 27 1.72 6.34 4.83
N PRO A 28 1.52 6.85 6.06
CA PRO A 28 1.70 6.08 7.28
C PRO A 28 0.51 5.14 7.53
N PHE A 29 0.80 3.85 7.67
CA PHE A 29 -0.16 2.84 8.11
C PHE A 29 0.16 2.38 9.54
N PRO A 30 -0.85 2.06 10.37
CA PRO A 30 -0.61 1.48 11.69
C PRO A 30 0.15 0.15 11.58
N HIS A 31 1.11 -0.07 12.48
CA HIS A 31 1.84 -1.33 12.59
C HIS A 31 1.46 -2.07 13.88
N PRO A 32 1.23 -3.40 13.86
CA PRO A 32 1.18 -4.30 12.69
C PRO A 32 -0.24 -4.42 12.10
N THR A 33 -0.41 -4.22 10.78
CA THR A 33 -1.72 -4.36 10.11
C THR A 33 -1.59 -4.87 8.69
N LEU A 34 -2.64 -5.49 8.15
CA LEU A 34 -2.66 -5.91 6.74
C LEU A 34 -2.59 -4.73 5.78
N SER A 35 -3.12 -3.56 6.15
CA SER A 35 -3.10 -2.37 5.29
C SER A 35 -1.69 -1.78 5.10
N GLU A 36 -0.75 -2.07 6.00
CA GLU A 36 0.66 -1.66 5.82
C GLU A 36 1.29 -2.28 4.56
N SER A 37 0.77 -3.42 4.09
CA SER A 37 1.19 -4.06 2.84
C SER A 37 0.92 -3.21 1.60
N ILE A 38 -0.03 -2.25 1.64
CA ILE A 38 -0.27 -1.32 0.52
C ILE A 38 0.93 -0.39 0.34
N ALA A 39 1.40 0.22 1.43
CA ALA A 39 2.58 1.08 1.38
C ALA A 39 3.82 0.28 0.97
N GLU A 40 3.94 -0.97 1.43
CA GLU A 40 5.05 -1.84 1.06
C GLU A 40 5.01 -2.26 -0.42
N ALA A 41 3.84 -2.59 -0.95
CA ALA A 41 3.67 -2.89 -2.37
C ALA A 41 4.03 -1.67 -3.25
N ALA A 42 3.68 -0.46 -2.81
CA ALA A 42 4.09 0.77 -3.49
C ALA A 42 5.61 1.00 -3.40
N ARG A 43 6.26 0.65 -2.28
CA ARG A 43 7.72 0.69 -2.15
C ARG A 43 8.41 -0.32 -3.05
N ASP A 44 7.86 -1.52 -3.17
CA ASP A 44 8.33 -2.56 -4.07
C ASP A 44 8.25 -2.11 -5.54
N ALA A 45 7.11 -1.55 -5.95
CA ALA A 45 6.95 -0.99 -7.29
C ALA A 45 7.96 0.13 -7.61
N LEU A 46 8.45 0.84 -6.60
CA LEU A 46 9.49 1.87 -6.69
C LEU A 46 10.92 1.33 -6.52
N GLY A 47 11.10 0.02 -6.33
CA GLY A 47 12.42 -0.60 -6.12
C GLY A 47 13.07 -0.27 -4.76
N ARG A 48 12.26 0.07 -3.76
CA ARG A 48 12.71 0.47 -2.41
C ARG A 48 12.03 -0.31 -1.29
N ALA A 49 11.61 -1.55 -1.57
CA ALA A 49 11.06 -2.44 -0.56
C ALA A 49 12.03 -2.61 0.61
N ILE A 50 11.49 -2.65 1.82
CA ILE A 50 12.24 -2.82 3.07
C ILE A 50 12.08 -4.24 3.63
N TYR A 51 11.04 -4.97 3.19
CA TYR A 51 10.72 -6.31 3.68
C TYR A 51 10.78 -7.42 2.63
N LEU A 52 11.23 -7.11 1.40
CA LEU A 52 11.44 -8.08 0.33
C LEU A 52 12.95 -8.32 0.11
N PRO A 53 13.36 -9.54 -0.29
CA PRO A 53 14.76 -9.89 -0.56
C PRO A 53 15.33 -9.24 -1.83
#